data_AF-A0A968U5N3-F1
#
_entry.id   AF-A0A968U5N3-F1
#
_cell.length_a   1.000
_cell.length_b   1.000
_cell.length_c   1.000
_cell.angle_alpha   90.00
_cell.angle_beta   90.00
_cell.angle_gamma   90.00
#
_symmetry.space_group_name_H-M   'P 1'
#
loop_
_entity.id
_entity.type
_entity.pdbx_description
1 polymer ?
#
loop_
_entity_poly.entity_id
_entity_poly.type
_entity_poly.pdbx_seq_one_letter_code
_entity_poly.pdbx_strand_id
1 'polypeptide(L)'
;MVIDDVAAPHAFATDPYWLGANPQSILAVPILNQGHLIGILYLENSLTIGAFGRDRQELVQLIATQAAISLENARLYGSLEQKVAERTQELSQALADLQSTQDELVQAEKMAVLGQLTASVAHEINTPLGVIRGTTDNMMAAFQATLQQLPTFLQQLSAQQQANFLALLELALQNQSAPWSTREERRRRRQLKQALLAQGLANPDHLASQLTCCGLIWMIYPTWPW
;
A
#
# COMPACT_ATOMS: atom_id res chain seq x y z
N MET A 1 -54.67 -32.95 38.48
CA MET A 1 -55.82 -32.73 39.38
C MET A 1 -57.09 -32.89 38.55
N VAL A 2 -58.05 -33.67 39.01
CA VAL A 2 -59.35 -33.84 38.35
C VAL A 2 -60.44 -33.51 39.36
N ILE A 3 -61.42 -32.72 38.95
CA ILE A 3 -62.64 -32.44 39.69
C ILE A 3 -63.79 -32.93 38.82
N ASP A 4 -64.39 -34.05 39.21
CA ASP A 4 -65.49 -34.64 38.44
C ASP A 4 -66.79 -33.86 38.62
N ASP A 5 -67.04 -33.34 39.82
CA ASP A 5 -68.19 -32.48 40.14
C ASP A 5 -67.71 -31.23 40.89
N VAL A 6 -67.82 -30.07 40.26
CA VAL A 6 -67.44 -28.77 40.85
C VAL A 6 -68.49 -28.27 41.86
N ALA A 7 -69.73 -28.78 41.83
CA ALA A 7 -70.73 -28.43 42.84
C ALA A 7 -70.52 -29.21 44.16
N ALA A 8 -69.76 -30.31 44.12
CA ALA A 8 -69.41 -31.08 45.31
C ALA A 8 -68.34 -30.35 46.16
N PRO A 9 -68.25 -30.61 47.48
CA PRO A 9 -67.25 -29.97 48.32
C PRO A 9 -65.81 -30.26 47.85
N HIS A 10 -65.07 -29.23 47.45
CA HIS A 10 -63.65 -29.30 47.11
C HIS A 10 -62.91 -28.04 47.59
N ALA A 11 -61.57 -28.08 47.60
CA ALA A 11 -60.70 -27.05 48.19
C ALA A 11 -60.79 -25.64 47.57
N PHE A 12 -61.56 -25.49 46.48
CA PHE A 12 -61.61 -24.29 45.64
C PHE A 12 -63.07 -23.83 45.39
N ALA A 13 -64.05 -24.37 46.12
CA ALA A 13 -65.49 -24.16 45.85
C ALA A 13 -65.96 -22.70 46.05
N THR A 14 -65.11 -21.87 46.68
CA THR A 14 -65.36 -20.44 46.92
C THR A 14 -64.57 -19.52 46.00
N ASP A 15 -63.86 -20.05 45.00
CA ASP A 15 -63.11 -19.25 44.04
C ASP A 15 -64.06 -18.40 43.17
N PRO A 16 -63.91 -17.06 43.14
CA PRO A 16 -64.74 -16.17 42.32
C PRO A 16 -64.73 -16.51 40.83
N TYR A 17 -63.63 -17.09 40.32
CA TYR A 17 -63.53 -17.49 38.91
C TYR A 17 -64.54 -18.59 38.56
N TRP A 18 -64.70 -19.59 39.44
CA TRP A 18 -65.61 -20.72 39.19
C TRP A 18 -67.08 -20.37 39.41
N LEU A 19 -67.36 -19.39 40.28
CA LEU A 19 -68.71 -18.84 40.48
C LEU A 19 -69.26 -18.14 39.23
N GLY A 20 -68.38 -17.57 38.39
CA GLY A 20 -68.76 -16.94 37.13
C GLY A 20 -68.85 -17.91 35.94
N ALA A 21 -67.89 -18.83 35.84
CA ALA A 21 -67.80 -19.76 34.69
C ALA A 21 -68.70 -21.00 34.81
N ASN A 22 -69.10 -21.36 36.04
CA ASN A 22 -69.92 -22.54 36.38
C ASN A 22 -69.55 -23.83 35.62
N PRO A 23 -68.27 -24.24 35.62
CA PRO A 23 -67.88 -25.52 35.04
C PRO A 23 -68.49 -26.67 35.84
N GLN A 24 -68.87 -27.77 35.17
CA GLN A 24 -69.36 -28.99 35.82
C GLN A 24 -68.24 -29.98 36.15
N SER A 25 -67.19 -30.04 35.31
CA SER A 25 -65.98 -30.82 35.59
C SER A 25 -64.72 -30.11 35.09
N ILE A 26 -63.58 -30.41 35.71
CA ILE A 26 -62.28 -29.76 35.46
C ILE A 26 -61.16 -30.80 35.41
N LEU A 27 -60.23 -30.63 34.48
CA LEU A 27 -58.97 -31.37 34.44
C LEU A 27 -57.80 -30.38 34.33
N ALA A 28 -56.90 -30.45 35.31
CA ALA A 28 -55.64 -29.70 35.30
C ALA A 28 -54.47 -30.69 35.24
N VAL A 29 -53.69 -30.60 34.17
CA VAL A 29 -52.53 -31.46 33.91
C VAL A 29 -51.25 -30.61 33.88
N PRO A 30 -50.21 -30.97 34.66
CA PRO A 30 -48.96 -30.23 34.63
C PRO A 30 -48.21 -30.51 33.32
N ILE A 31 -47.68 -29.45 32.72
CA ILE A 31 -46.71 -29.53 31.62
C ILE A 31 -45.33 -29.55 32.28
N LEU A 32 -44.69 -30.72 32.24
CA LEU A 32 -43.40 -30.97 32.90
C LEU A 32 -42.29 -31.14 31.87
N ASN A 33 -41.19 -30.43 32.04
CA ASN A 33 -39.96 -30.66 31.29
C ASN A 33 -38.86 -31.14 32.25
N GLN A 34 -38.38 -32.37 32.08
CA GLN A 34 -37.35 -32.98 32.94
C GLN A 34 -37.64 -32.85 34.46
N GLY A 35 -38.90 -33.00 34.85
CA GLY A 35 -39.34 -32.87 36.24
C GLY A 35 -39.62 -31.43 36.72
N HIS A 36 -39.33 -30.41 35.89
CA HIS A 36 -39.66 -29.03 36.18
C HIS A 36 -41.03 -28.65 35.62
N LEU A 37 -41.88 -28.03 36.44
CA LEU A 37 -43.15 -27.48 36.00
C LEU A 37 -42.92 -26.22 35.16
N ILE A 38 -43.31 -26.27 33.89
CA ILE A 38 -43.21 -25.14 32.95
C ILE A 38 -44.58 -24.54 32.61
N GLY A 39 -45.67 -25.21 32.97
CA GLY A 39 -47.02 -24.71 32.80
C GLY A 39 -48.09 -25.70 33.27
N ILE A 40 -49.35 -25.30 33.19
CA ILE A 40 -50.50 -26.15 33.50
C ILE A 40 -51.46 -26.10 32.31
N LEU A 41 -51.83 -27.27 31.79
CA LEU A 41 -52.92 -27.42 30.84
C LEU A 41 -54.22 -27.56 31.63
N TYR A 42 -55.08 -26.56 31.51
CA TYR A 42 -56.32 -26.46 32.26
C TYR A 42 -57.51 -26.59 31.31
N LEU A 43 -58.41 -27.53 31.60
CA LEU A 43 -59.58 -27.86 30.80
C LEU A 43 -60.82 -27.82 31.68
N GLU A 44 -61.85 -27.15 31.19
CA GLU A 44 -63.16 -27.05 31.85
C GLU A 44 -64.25 -27.64 30.95
N ASN A 45 -65.27 -28.21 31.56
CA ASN A 45 -66.47 -28.66 30.87
C ASN A 45 -67.71 -28.23 31.66
N SER A 46 -68.54 -27.37 31.07
CA SER A 46 -69.76 -26.84 31.70
C SER A 46 -71.03 -27.67 31.45
N LEU A 47 -70.92 -28.78 30.71
CA LEU A 47 -72.08 -29.56 30.24
C LEU A 47 -72.22 -30.92 30.89
N THR A 48 -71.12 -31.48 31.42
CA THR A 48 -71.14 -32.86 31.94
C THR A 48 -70.20 -33.00 33.15
N ILE A 49 -70.75 -33.57 34.22
CA ILE A 49 -70.02 -34.05 35.41
C ILE A 49 -69.20 -35.29 35.02
N GLY A 50 -67.97 -35.38 35.51
CA GLY A 50 -67.08 -36.52 35.25
C GLY A 50 -66.67 -36.67 33.78
N ALA A 51 -66.65 -35.58 33.02
CA ALA A 51 -66.34 -35.62 31.58
C ALA A 51 -64.93 -36.12 31.28
N PHE A 52 -64.02 -36.05 32.25
CA PHE A 52 -62.62 -36.44 32.13
C PHE A 52 -62.38 -37.85 32.69
N GLY A 53 -62.95 -38.87 32.05
CA GLY A 53 -62.63 -40.27 32.36
C GLY A 53 -61.15 -40.63 32.11
N ARG A 54 -60.72 -41.82 32.57
CA ARG A 54 -59.30 -42.25 32.54
C ARG A 54 -58.65 -42.12 31.16
N ASP A 55 -59.28 -42.63 30.11
CA ASP A 55 -58.74 -42.59 28.75
C ASP A 55 -58.48 -41.16 28.25
N ARG A 56 -59.36 -40.22 28.63
CA ARG A 56 -59.20 -38.79 28.30
C ARG A 56 -58.08 -38.16 29.11
N GLN A 57 -57.94 -38.51 30.40
CA GLN A 57 -56.83 -38.04 31.22
C GLN A 57 -55.48 -38.52 30.68
N GLU A 58 -55.38 -39.79 30.27
CA GLU A 58 -54.17 -40.35 29.65
C GLU A 58 -53.81 -39.64 28.35
N LEU A 59 -54.80 -39.38 27.48
CA LEU A 59 -54.59 -38.64 26.24
C LEU A 59 -54.15 -37.19 26.50
N VAL A 60 -54.77 -36.50 27.46
CA VAL A 60 -54.39 -35.13 27.83
C VAL A 60 -52.98 -35.11 28.46
N GLN A 61 -52.61 -36.12 29.24
CA GLN A 61 -51.25 -36.28 29.78
C GLN A 61 -50.20 -36.46 28.67
N LEU A 62 -50.53 -37.23 27.62
CA LEU A 62 -49.65 -37.37 26.44
C LEU A 62 -49.50 -36.03 25.71
N ILE A 63 -50.59 -35.29 25.50
CA ILE A 63 -50.57 -33.96 24.89
C ILE A 63 -49.74 -32.99 25.72
N ALA A 64 -49.91 -32.97 27.06
CA ALA A 64 -49.12 -32.13 27.96
C ALA A 64 -47.62 -32.45 27.87
N THR A 65 -47.28 -33.74 27.76
CA THR A 65 -45.89 -34.18 27.58
C THR A 65 -45.32 -33.69 26.24
N GLN A 66 -46.08 -33.83 25.15
CA GLN A 66 -45.66 -33.34 23.83
C GLN A 66 -45.55 -31.81 23.79
N ALA A 67 -46.47 -31.10 24.45
CA ALA A 67 -46.41 -29.64 24.58
C ALA A 67 -45.15 -29.20 25.32
N ALA A 68 -44.73 -29.93 26.36
CA ALA A 68 -43.50 -29.64 27.08
C ALA A 68 -42.27 -29.71 26.16
N ILE A 69 -42.19 -30.76 25.35
CA ILE A 69 -41.10 -30.96 24.38
C ILE A 69 -41.10 -29.84 23.33
N SER A 70 -42.26 -29.51 22.77
CA SER A 70 -42.37 -28.47 21.75
C SER A 70 -42.00 -27.08 22.27
N LEU A 71 -42.41 -26.74 23.50
CA LEU A 71 -42.06 -25.47 24.14
C LEU A 71 -40.56 -25.37 24.41
N GLU A 72 -39.94 -26.45 24.88
CA GLU A 72 -38.49 -26.48 25.09
C GLU A 72 -37.73 -26.33 23.77
N ASN A 73 -38.16 -27.04 22.72
CA ASN A 73 -37.56 -26.90 21.40
C ASN A 73 -37.68 -25.46 20.88
N ALA A 74 -38.86 -24.84 20.97
CA ALA A 74 -39.04 -23.45 20.55
C ALA A 74 -38.12 -22.49 21.31
N ARG A 75 -37.95 -22.69 22.62
CA ARG A 75 -37.02 -21.92 23.44
C ARG A 75 -35.56 -22.12 23.03
N LEU A 76 -35.16 -23.36 22.78
CA LEU A 76 -33.80 -23.72 22.35
C LEU A 76 -33.50 -23.11 20.97
N TYR A 77 -34.42 -23.21 20.02
CA TYR A 77 -34.28 -22.60 18.70
C TYR A 77 -34.18 -21.08 18.79
N GLY A 78 -35.05 -20.41 19.55
CA GLY A 78 -34.96 -18.96 19.73
C GLY A 78 -33.64 -18.52 20.37
N SER A 79 -33.14 -19.28 21.35
CA SER A 79 -31.83 -19.01 21.98
C SER A 79 -30.66 -19.23 21.01
N LEU A 80 -30.78 -20.24 20.14
CA LEU A 80 -29.78 -20.52 19.11
C LEU A 80 -29.77 -19.44 18.04
N GLU A 81 -30.94 -19.02 17.54
CA GLU A 81 -31.08 -17.95 16.56
C GLU A 81 -30.50 -16.64 17.09
N GLN A 82 -30.77 -16.30 18.35
CA GLN A 82 -30.18 -15.12 18.99
C GLN A 82 -28.65 -15.21 19.01
N LYS A 83 -28.09 -16.36 19.44
CA LYS A 83 -26.62 -16.56 19.45
C LYS A 83 -26.03 -16.49 18.04
N VAL A 84 -26.71 -17.03 17.04
CA VAL A 84 -26.26 -16.95 15.65
C VAL A 84 -26.26 -15.50 15.17
N ALA A 85 -27.29 -14.71 15.50
CA ALA A 85 -27.34 -13.30 15.15
C ALA A 85 -26.21 -12.50 15.83
N GLU A 86 -26.00 -12.70 17.13
CA GLU A 86 -24.91 -12.09 17.90
C GLU A 86 -23.54 -12.42 17.29
N ARG A 87 -23.26 -13.70 17.03
CA ARG A 87 -21.99 -14.14 16.43
C ARG A 87 -21.79 -13.64 15.00
N THR A 88 -22.86 -13.55 14.22
CA THR A 88 -22.80 -13.01 12.85
C THR A 88 -22.44 -11.52 12.88
N GLN A 89 -23.03 -10.78 13.82
CA GLN A 89 -22.72 -9.36 14.01
C GLN A 89 -21.27 -9.16 14.48
N GLU A 90 -20.81 -9.93 15.47
CA GLU A 90 -19.42 -9.90 15.93
C GLU A 90 -18.42 -10.20 14.79
N LEU A 91 -18.71 -11.24 14.00
CA LEU A 91 -17.87 -11.62 12.86
C LEU A 91 -17.84 -10.52 11.80
N SER A 92 -18.99 -9.92 11.49
CA SER A 92 -19.06 -8.82 10.53
C SER A 92 -18.24 -7.61 10.99
N GLN A 93 -18.26 -7.28 12.28
CA GLN A 93 -17.46 -6.20 12.82
C GLN A 93 -15.97 -6.52 12.74
N ALA A 94 -15.57 -7.72 13.16
CA ALA A 94 -14.18 -8.15 13.12
C ALA A 94 -13.62 -8.16 11.68
N LEU A 95 -14.43 -8.55 10.69
CA LEU A 95 -14.05 -8.49 9.28
C LEU A 95 -13.88 -7.05 8.78
N ALA A 96 -14.77 -6.13 9.18
CA ALA A 96 -14.65 -4.73 8.82
C ALA A 96 -13.37 -4.10 9.42
N ASP A 97 -13.07 -4.37 10.68
CA ASP A 97 -11.87 -3.89 11.37
C ASP A 97 -10.60 -4.47 10.73
N LEU A 98 -10.61 -5.77 10.40
CA LEU A 98 -9.50 -6.43 9.72
C LEU A 98 -9.24 -5.81 8.33
N GLN A 99 -10.30 -5.55 7.56
CA GLN A 99 -10.19 -4.92 6.24
C GLN A 99 -9.59 -3.51 6.34
N SER A 100 -10.07 -2.69 7.28
CA SER A 100 -9.54 -1.34 7.51
C SER A 100 -8.05 -1.39 7.87
N THR A 101 -7.67 -2.30 8.77
CA THR A 101 -6.27 -2.46 9.20
C THR A 101 -5.38 -2.91 8.03
N GLN A 102 -5.88 -3.81 7.18
CA GLN A 102 -5.16 -4.26 6.00
C GLN A 102 -4.93 -3.11 5.01
N ASP A 103 -5.94 -2.28 4.76
CA ASP A 103 -5.84 -1.14 3.87
C ASP A 103 -4.80 -0.12 4.39
N GLU A 104 -4.78 0.14 5.70
CA GLU A 104 -3.77 0.97 6.35
C GLU A 104 -2.36 0.42 6.18
N LEU A 105 -2.16 -0.89 6.39
CA LEU A 105 -0.86 -1.55 6.22
C LEU A 105 -0.38 -1.49 4.78
N VAL A 106 -1.25 -1.76 3.81
CA VAL A 106 -0.94 -1.66 2.38
C VAL A 106 -0.51 -0.24 2.02
N GLN A 107 -1.19 0.77 2.58
CA GLN A 107 -0.82 2.16 2.34
C GLN A 107 0.51 2.53 3.00
N ALA A 108 0.77 2.06 4.22
CA ALA A 108 2.04 2.26 4.91
C ALA A 108 3.21 1.62 4.14
N GLU A 109 3.03 0.41 3.61
CA GLU A 109 4.02 -0.28 2.79
C GLU A 109 4.32 0.49 1.50
N LYS A 110 3.29 0.97 0.80
CA LYS A 110 3.45 1.83 -0.39
C LYS A 110 4.26 3.09 -0.07
N MET A 111 3.97 3.75 1.04
CA MET A 111 4.68 4.97 1.45
C MET A 111 6.14 4.68 1.80
N ALA A 112 6.41 3.55 2.47
CA ALA A 112 7.78 3.13 2.80
C ALA A 112 8.60 2.86 1.52
N VAL A 113 8.04 2.10 0.58
CA VAL A 113 8.69 1.80 -0.71
C VAL A 113 8.94 3.09 -1.50
N LEU A 114 7.95 3.99 -1.57
CA LEU A 114 8.08 5.26 -2.26
C LEU A 114 9.17 6.13 -1.63
N GLY A 115 9.26 6.17 -0.30
CA GLY A 115 10.31 6.88 0.43
C GLY A 115 11.70 6.35 0.13
N GLN A 116 11.87 5.02 0.14
CA GLN A 116 13.15 4.38 -0.18
C GLN A 116 13.58 4.64 -1.64
N LEU A 117 12.64 4.53 -2.59
CA LEU A 117 12.92 4.82 -4.01
C LEU A 117 13.28 6.29 -4.20
N THR A 118 12.54 7.21 -3.57
CA THR A 118 12.81 8.65 -3.67
C THR A 118 14.18 9.00 -3.11
N ALA A 119 14.57 8.41 -1.98
CA ALA A 119 15.90 8.58 -1.40
C ALA A 119 17.01 8.03 -2.31
N SER A 120 16.81 6.84 -2.90
CA SER A 120 17.77 6.24 -3.85
C SER A 120 17.94 7.11 -5.08
N VAL A 121 16.84 7.53 -5.71
CA VAL A 121 16.86 8.40 -6.89
C VAL A 121 17.54 9.73 -6.57
N ALA A 122 17.27 10.33 -5.41
CA ALA A 122 17.94 11.54 -4.99
C ALA A 122 19.46 11.34 -4.86
N HIS A 123 19.90 10.22 -4.27
CA HIS A 123 21.31 9.89 -4.14
C HIS A 123 21.99 9.68 -5.51
N GLU A 124 21.33 8.95 -6.41
CA GLU A 124 21.82 8.66 -7.75
C GLU A 124 21.89 9.90 -8.65
N ILE A 125 21.02 10.90 -8.45
CA ILE A 125 21.08 12.19 -9.17
C ILE A 125 22.17 13.10 -8.59
N ASN A 126 22.32 13.13 -7.26
CA ASN A 126 23.30 13.99 -6.60
C ASN A 126 24.74 13.60 -6.94
N THR A 127 25.01 12.32 -7.17
CA THR A 127 26.35 11.82 -7.51
C THR A 127 26.92 12.42 -8.81
N PRO A 128 26.27 12.28 -9.98
CA PRO A 128 26.75 12.90 -11.22
C PRO A 128 26.73 14.43 -11.15
N LEU A 129 25.75 15.03 -10.46
CA LEU A 129 25.74 16.49 -10.24
C LEU A 129 26.97 16.96 -9.45
N GLY A 130 27.37 16.20 -8.43
CA GLY A 130 28.60 16.46 -7.66
C GLY A 130 29.84 16.42 -8.54
N VAL A 131 29.93 15.45 -9.45
CA VAL A 131 31.04 15.35 -10.42
C VAL A 131 31.03 16.50 -11.42
N ILE A 132 29.86 16.86 -11.98
CA ILE A 132 29.71 17.99 -12.92
C ILE A 132 30.11 19.29 -12.24
N ARG A 133 29.64 19.53 -11.01
CA ARG A 133 29.99 20.71 -10.23
C ARG A 133 31.50 20.74 -9.95
N GLY A 134 32.08 19.65 -9.46
CA GLY A 134 33.51 19.59 -9.16
C GLY A 134 34.38 19.82 -10.41
N THR A 135 34.00 19.26 -11.55
CA THR A 135 34.69 19.52 -12.83
C THR A 135 34.53 20.96 -13.30
N THR A 136 33.36 21.58 -13.10
CA THR A 136 33.13 23.00 -13.40
C THR A 136 33.99 23.90 -12.51
N ASP A 137 34.02 23.63 -11.21
CA ASP A 137 34.84 24.37 -10.24
C ASP A 137 36.34 24.26 -10.59
N ASN A 138 36.81 23.06 -10.94
CA ASN A 138 38.19 22.84 -11.38
C ASN A 138 38.53 23.55 -12.69
N MET A 139 37.62 23.54 -13.68
CA MET A 139 37.81 24.26 -14.94
C MET A 139 37.88 25.77 -14.70
N MET A 140 37.01 26.31 -13.85
CA MET A 140 37.02 27.72 -13.47
C MET A 140 38.35 28.10 -12.80
N ALA A 141 38.83 27.29 -11.84
CA ALA A 141 40.10 27.51 -11.17
C ALA A 141 41.29 27.47 -12.13
N ALA A 142 41.33 26.48 -13.04
CA ALA A 142 42.38 26.36 -14.05
C ALA A 142 42.37 27.54 -15.04
N PHE A 143 41.18 27.95 -15.48
CA PHE A 143 41.02 29.11 -16.36
C PHE A 143 41.50 30.39 -15.67
N GLN A 144 41.11 30.61 -14.42
CA GLN A 144 41.53 31.78 -13.65
C GLN A 144 43.04 31.80 -13.41
N ALA A 145 43.64 30.66 -13.07
CA ALA A 145 45.09 30.53 -12.94
C ALA A 145 45.82 30.84 -14.26
N THR A 146 45.29 30.34 -15.39
CA THR A 146 45.83 30.62 -16.72
C THR A 146 45.76 32.11 -17.05
N LEU A 147 44.62 32.77 -16.80
CA LEU A 147 44.47 34.21 -17.00
C LEU A 147 45.40 35.05 -16.13
N GLN A 148 45.69 34.60 -14.90
CA GLN A 148 46.63 35.27 -14.01
C GLN A 148 48.10 35.14 -14.48
N GLN A 149 48.46 34.00 -15.09
CA GLN A 149 49.82 33.75 -15.58
C GLN A 149 50.05 34.34 -16.99
N LEU A 150 48.99 34.58 -17.76
CA LEU A 150 49.07 35.08 -19.13
C LEU A 150 49.92 36.36 -19.28
N PRO A 151 49.78 37.40 -18.44
CA PRO A 151 50.58 38.63 -18.58
C PRO A 151 52.07 38.36 -18.40
N THR A 152 52.43 37.55 -17.39
CA THR A 152 53.82 37.19 -17.10
C THR A 152 54.41 36.35 -18.23
N PHE A 153 53.64 35.41 -18.78
CA PHE A 153 54.04 34.62 -19.93
C PHE A 153 54.30 35.49 -21.16
N LEU A 154 53.39 36.41 -21.49
CA LEU A 154 53.57 37.33 -22.63
C LEU A 154 54.83 38.19 -22.46
N GLN A 155 55.13 38.67 -21.25
CA GLN A 155 56.35 39.44 -20.98
C GLN A 155 57.65 38.66 -21.20
N GLN A 156 57.63 37.33 -21.16
CA GLN A 156 58.81 36.49 -21.39
C GLN A 156 59.08 36.24 -22.89
N LEU A 157 58.13 36.55 -23.77
CA LEU A 157 58.25 36.35 -25.20
C LEU A 157 58.84 37.59 -25.91
N SER A 158 59.59 37.37 -26.99
CA SER A 158 60.01 38.47 -27.88
C SER A 158 58.82 39.05 -28.66
N ALA A 159 58.96 40.26 -29.21
CA ALA A 159 57.90 40.92 -29.97
C ALA A 159 57.34 40.05 -31.13
N GLN A 160 58.22 39.31 -31.83
CA GLN A 160 57.80 38.40 -32.90
C GLN A 160 57.04 37.19 -32.36
N GLN A 161 57.46 36.65 -31.21
CA GLN A 161 56.79 35.50 -30.58
C GLN A 161 55.42 35.87 -30.01
N GLN A 162 55.27 37.07 -29.45
CA GLN A 162 53.97 37.59 -29.02
C GLN A 162 53.00 37.73 -30.19
N ALA A 163 53.46 38.30 -31.31
CA ALA A 163 52.65 38.44 -32.52
C ALA A 163 52.18 37.08 -33.06
N ASN A 164 53.09 36.10 -33.13
CA ASN A 164 52.75 34.74 -33.55
C ASN A 164 51.77 34.06 -32.59
N PHE A 165 51.96 34.22 -31.27
CA PHE A 165 51.06 33.66 -30.26
C PHE A 165 49.65 34.25 -30.35
N LEU A 166 49.53 35.57 -30.48
CA LEU A 166 48.23 36.24 -30.63
C LEU A 166 47.53 35.84 -31.92
N ALA A 167 48.26 35.71 -33.03
CA ALA A 167 47.71 35.23 -34.29
C ALA A 167 47.20 33.78 -34.18
N LEU A 168 47.92 32.90 -33.48
CA LEU A 168 47.48 31.54 -33.20
C LEU A 168 46.25 31.50 -32.29
N LEU A 169 46.18 32.36 -31.28
CA LEU A 169 45.03 32.48 -30.37
C LEU A 169 43.78 32.94 -31.12
N GLU A 170 43.92 33.96 -31.98
CA GLU A 170 42.84 34.48 -32.80
C GLU A 170 42.32 33.43 -33.79
N LEU A 171 43.22 32.70 -34.45
CA LEU A 171 42.86 31.56 -35.30
C LEU A 171 42.13 30.46 -34.53
N ALA A 172 42.55 30.15 -33.30
CA ALA A 172 41.89 29.16 -32.47
C ALA A 172 40.48 29.60 -32.04
N LEU A 173 40.30 30.88 -31.70
CA LEU A 173 39.03 31.44 -31.24
C LEU A 173 38.00 31.63 -32.36
N GLN A 174 38.45 31.93 -33.58
CA GLN A 174 37.57 32.08 -34.75
C GLN A 174 37.04 30.73 -35.27
N ASN A 175 37.66 29.61 -34.85
CA ASN A 175 37.33 28.30 -35.40
C ASN A 175 36.24 27.57 -34.60
N GLN A 176 34.97 27.81 -34.95
CA GLN A 176 33.82 27.00 -34.50
C GLN A 176 33.68 25.71 -35.31
N SER A 177 34.73 24.90 -35.38
CA SER A 177 34.64 23.60 -36.08
C SER A 177 33.61 22.69 -35.40
N ALA A 178 32.66 22.15 -36.16
CA ALA A 178 31.79 21.06 -35.71
C ALA A 178 32.64 19.90 -35.15
N PRO A 179 32.20 19.22 -34.08
CA PRO A 179 32.96 18.11 -33.50
C PRO A 179 33.18 17.02 -34.56
N TRP A 180 34.45 16.76 -34.89
CA TRP A 180 34.81 15.76 -35.90
C TRP A 180 34.42 14.37 -35.43
N SER A 181 34.18 13.47 -36.39
CA SER A 181 34.11 12.06 -36.04
C SER A 181 35.46 11.59 -35.50
N THR A 182 35.45 10.64 -34.56
CA THR A 182 36.68 10.05 -33.99
C THR A 182 37.62 9.43 -35.04
N ARG A 183 37.11 9.11 -36.24
CA ARG A 183 37.92 8.65 -37.37
C ARG A 183 38.64 9.80 -38.08
N GLU A 184 37.96 10.91 -38.32
CA GLU A 184 38.54 12.10 -38.96
C GLU A 184 39.60 12.75 -38.08
N GLU A 185 39.32 12.89 -36.78
CA GLU A 185 40.26 13.44 -35.80
C GLU A 185 41.55 12.61 -35.75
N ARG A 186 41.44 11.27 -35.70
CA ARG A 186 42.60 10.37 -35.73
C ARG A 186 43.40 10.48 -37.04
N ARG A 187 42.74 10.59 -38.19
CA ARG A 187 43.39 10.71 -39.50
C ARG A 187 44.18 12.01 -39.60
N ARG A 188 43.58 13.12 -39.17
CA ARG A 188 44.20 14.45 -39.21
C ARG A 188 45.34 14.60 -38.20
N ARG A 189 45.19 14.08 -36.98
CA ARG A 189 46.27 14.06 -35.99
C ARG A 189 47.52 13.32 -36.51
N ARG A 190 47.33 12.21 -37.25
CA ARG A 190 48.43 11.48 -37.90
C ARG A 190 49.12 12.31 -38.98
N GLN A 191 48.35 13.03 -39.81
CA GLN A 191 48.92 13.93 -40.82
C GLN A 191 49.69 15.10 -40.19
N LEU A 192 49.16 15.67 -39.10
CA LEU A 192 49.81 16.77 -38.38
C LEU A 192 51.14 16.32 -37.78
N LYS A 193 51.15 15.14 -37.16
CA LYS A 193 52.37 14.50 -36.67
C LYS A 193 53.42 14.33 -37.79
N GLN A 194 53.01 13.84 -38.97
CA GLN A 194 53.94 13.64 -40.10
C GLN A 194 54.52 14.97 -40.61
N ALA A 195 53.71 16.04 -40.67
CA ALA A 195 54.18 17.36 -41.05
C ALA A 195 55.16 17.97 -40.03
N LEU A 196 54.88 17.83 -38.73
CA LEU A 196 55.78 18.28 -37.66
C LEU A 196 57.12 17.52 -37.66
N LEU A 197 57.08 16.21 -37.95
CA LEU A 197 58.28 15.37 -38.13
C LEU A 197 59.14 15.85 -39.31
N ALA A 198 58.51 16.19 -40.43
CA ALA A 198 59.21 16.69 -41.62
C ALA A 198 59.92 18.04 -41.39
N GLN A 199 59.48 18.81 -40.40
CA GLN A 199 60.05 20.10 -40.02
C GLN A 199 61.08 20.00 -38.89
N GLY A 200 61.38 18.80 -38.39
CA GLY A 200 62.42 18.58 -37.38
C GLY A 200 62.06 19.08 -35.97
N LEU A 201 60.77 19.29 -35.67
CA LEU A 201 60.31 19.78 -34.36
C LEU A 201 60.40 18.67 -33.29
N ALA A 202 60.82 19.04 -32.09
CA ALA A 202 60.85 18.14 -30.93
C ALA A 202 59.41 17.81 -30.44
N ASN A 203 59.18 16.57 -30.02
CA ASN A 203 57.90 16.06 -29.49
C ASN A 203 56.66 16.23 -30.42
N PRO A 204 56.72 15.73 -31.66
CA PRO A 204 55.64 15.90 -32.65
C PRO A 204 54.33 15.22 -32.25
N ASP A 205 54.37 14.15 -31.44
CA ASP A 205 53.17 13.50 -30.90
C ASP A 205 52.39 14.40 -29.94
N HIS A 206 53.10 15.06 -29.03
CA HIS A 206 52.50 15.93 -28.01
C HIS A 206 51.93 17.20 -28.65
N LEU A 207 52.72 17.85 -29.52
CA LEU A 207 52.28 19.02 -30.28
C LEU A 207 51.08 18.71 -31.17
N ALA A 208 51.09 17.55 -31.84
CA ALA A 208 49.95 17.15 -32.65
C ALA A 208 48.67 16.95 -31.83
N SER A 209 48.79 16.42 -30.62
CA SER A 209 47.66 16.27 -29.71
C SER A 209 47.15 17.63 -29.23
N GLN A 210 48.04 18.53 -28.81
CA GLN A 210 47.65 19.86 -28.31
C GLN A 210 46.99 20.72 -29.40
N LEU A 211 47.58 20.79 -30.59
CA LEU A 211 47.02 21.53 -31.72
C LEU A 211 45.66 20.96 -32.17
N THR A 212 45.48 19.64 -32.06
CA THR A 212 44.18 18.99 -32.28
C THR A 212 43.15 19.44 -31.24
N CYS A 213 43.51 19.41 -29.95
CA CYS A 213 42.65 19.85 -28.85
C CYS A 213 42.30 21.34 -28.91
N CYS A 214 43.19 22.19 -29.42
CA CYS A 214 42.96 23.63 -29.61
C CYS A 214 42.14 23.96 -30.88
N GLY A 215 41.67 22.97 -31.64
CA GLY A 215 40.92 23.21 -32.88
C GLY A 215 41.80 23.69 -34.05
N LEU A 216 43.11 23.61 -33.91
CA LEU A 216 44.11 24.07 -34.89
C LEU A 216 44.54 22.97 -35.87
N ILE A 217 43.79 21.86 -35.96
CA ILE A 217 44.13 20.70 -36.80
C ILE A 217 44.15 21.02 -38.30
N TRP A 218 43.52 22.12 -38.72
CA TRP A 218 43.41 22.55 -40.12
C TRP A 218 44.69 23.22 -40.63
N MET A 219 45.66 23.52 -39.77
CA MET A 219 46.85 24.30 -40.11
C MET A 219 47.82 23.63 -41.11
N ILE A 220 47.57 22.41 -41.57
CA ILE A 220 48.51 21.65 -42.45
C ILE A 220 48.23 21.86 -43.96
N TYR A 221 47.41 22.83 -44.37
CA TYR A 221 47.14 23.14 -45.78
C TYR A 221 46.84 24.63 -45.99
N PRO A 222 47.37 25.29 -47.04
CA PRO A 222 48.75 25.49 -47.43
C PRO A 222 49.18 26.96 -47.18
N THR A 223 49.01 27.50 -45.98
CA THR A 223 49.44 28.88 -45.67
C THR A 223 49.93 29.00 -44.24
N TRP A 224 51.22 28.72 -44.00
CA TRP A 224 51.94 29.37 -42.90
C TRP A 224 53.35 29.75 -43.39
N PRO A 225 53.74 31.03 -43.29
CA PRO A 225 55.08 31.47 -43.62
C PRO A 225 55.98 31.25 -42.39
N TRP A 226 57.16 30.63 -42.60
CA TRP A 226 58.27 30.66 -41.66
C TRP A 226 58.96 32.02 -41.74
#